data_AF-I4MXT9-F1
#
_entry.id   AF-I4MXT9-F1
#
_cell.length_a   1.000
_cell.length_b   1.000
_cell.length_c   1.000
_cell.angle_alpha   90.00
_cell.angle_beta   90.00
_cell.angle_gamma   90.00
#
_symmetry.space_group_name_H-M   'P 1'
#
loop_
_entity.id
_entity.type
_entity.pdbx_description
1 polymer ?
#
loop_
_entity_poly.entity_id
_entity_poly.type
_entity_poly.pdbx_seq_one_letter_code
_entity_poly.pdbx_strand_id
1 'polypeptide(L)'
;MGKANVHKPAKQLTTLEQSFLRIAGEELAKVKFGGPAALACLLDIVASWHGNALHLGFHDYGKRWLAEGGAGSKVADTLLRNLFGLNEPGPNRAA
;
A
#
# COMPACT_ATOMS: atom_id res chain seq x y z
N MET A 1 2.14 36.16 22.65
CA MET A 1 1.09 35.45 21.90
C MET A 1 1.69 34.18 21.32
N GLY A 2 1.52 33.04 21.99
CA GLY A 2 2.04 31.75 21.52
C GLY A 2 1.24 31.29 20.31
N LYS A 3 1.92 30.95 19.20
CA LYS A 3 1.26 30.36 18.04
C LYS A 3 0.71 29.00 18.48
N ALA A 4 -0.62 28.86 18.51
CA ALA A 4 -1.26 27.57 18.66
C ALA A 4 -0.75 26.69 17.52
N ASN A 5 0.03 25.66 17.86
CA ASN A 5 0.47 24.67 16.91
C ASN A 5 -0.77 23.85 16.56
N VAL A 6 -1.50 24.28 15.52
CA VAL A 6 -2.66 23.56 15.01
C VAL A 6 -2.13 22.22 14.52
N HIS A 7 -2.25 21.19 15.35
CA HIS A 7 -1.90 19.84 14.95
C HIS A 7 -2.90 19.49 13.85
N LYS A 8 -2.43 19.47 12.60
CA LYS A 8 -3.23 18.98 11.48
C LYS A 8 -3.65 17.55 11.88
N PRO A 9 -4.94 17.20 11.82
CA PRO A 9 -5.38 15.86 12.20
C PRO A 9 -4.49 14.85 11.47
N ALA A 10 -3.89 13.94 12.23
CA ALA A 10 -3.02 12.91 11.67
C ALA A 10 -3.79 12.16 10.59
N LYS A 11 -3.14 11.86 9.45
CA LYS A 11 -3.77 11.02 8.43
C LYS A 11 -4.18 9.70 9.07
N GLN A 12 -5.42 9.30 8.85
CA GLN A 12 -5.95 8.04 9.36
C GLN A 12 -6.39 7.17 8.19
N LEU A 13 -6.17 5.87 8.35
CA LEU A 13 -6.73 4.88 7.45
C LEU A 13 -8.25 4.86 7.64
N THR A 14 -8.98 4.88 6.55
CA THR A 14 -10.42 4.59 6.56
C THR A 14 -10.67 3.14 7.01
N THR A 15 -11.90 2.82 7.42
CA THR A 15 -12.27 1.44 7.78
C THR A 15 -11.97 0.46 6.63
N LEU A 16 -12.23 0.87 5.39
CA LEU A 16 -11.92 0.06 4.21
C LEU A 16 -10.41 -0.18 4.06
N GLU A 17 -9.58 0.84 4.25
CA GLU A 17 -8.12 0.70 4.14
C GLU A 17 -7.52 -0.13 5.28
N GLN A 18 -8.11 -0.08 6.48
CA GLN A 18 -7.74 -0.96 7.59
C GLN A 18 -8.05 -2.42 7.27
N SER A 19 -9.26 -2.70 6.74
CA SER A 19 -9.64 -4.05 6.29
C SER A 19 -8.75 -4.53 5.15
N PHE A 20 -8.46 -3.66 4.18
CA PHE A 20 -7.54 -3.93 3.09
C PHE A 20 -6.17 -4.36 3.61
N LEU A 21 -5.57 -3.61 4.54
CA LEU A 21 -4.25 -3.93 5.09
C LEU A 21 -4.24 -5.25 5.87
N ARG A 22 -5.29 -5.53 6.65
CA ARG A 22 -5.40 -6.79 7.40
C ARG A 22 -5.45 -7.99 6.44
N ILE A 23 -6.33 -7.94 5.44
CA ILE A 23 -6.47 -8.98 4.43
C ILE A 23 -5.18 -9.11 3.61
N ALA A 24 -4.60 -8.01 3.16
CA ALA A 24 -3.34 -8.01 2.40
C ALA A 24 -2.21 -8.67 3.18
N GLY A 25 -2.06 -8.34 4.46
CA GLY A 25 -1.04 -8.93 5.33
C GLY A 25 -1.20 -10.44 5.47
N GLU A 26 -2.43 -10.90 5.74
CA GLU A 26 -2.75 -12.33 5.85
C GLU A 26 -2.52 -13.09 4.54
N GLU A 27 -2.95 -12.54 3.41
CA GLU A 27 -2.77 -13.19 2.10
C GLU A 27 -1.31 -13.22 1.67
N LEU A 28 -0.57 -12.12 1.82
CA LEU A 28 0.86 -12.09 1.47
C LEU A 28 1.70 -13.02 2.36
N ALA A 29 1.32 -13.21 3.63
CA ALA A 29 1.99 -14.18 4.51
C ALA A 29 1.84 -15.64 4.05
N LYS A 30 0.77 -15.95 3.30
CA LYS A 30 0.54 -17.29 2.71
C LYS A 30 1.30 -17.50 1.40
N VAL A 31 1.79 -16.44 0.76
CA VAL A 31 2.50 -16.51 -0.53
C VAL A 31 3.92 -17.04 -0.32
N LYS A 32 4.17 -18.27 -0.78
CA LYS A 32 5.49 -18.94 -0.65
C LYS A 32 6.63 -18.21 -1.33
N PHE A 33 6.39 -17.61 -2.49
CA PHE A 33 7.42 -16.96 -3.30
C PHE A 33 7.19 -15.45 -3.37
N GLY A 34 8.10 -14.68 -2.76
CA GLY A 34 8.03 -13.22 -2.76
C GLY A 34 7.04 -12.60 -1.76
N GLY A 35 6.27 -13.40 -1.01
CA GLY A 35 5.37 -12.91 0.05
C GLY A 35 6.06 -12.04 1.11
N PRO A 36 7.17 -12.50 1.73
CA PRO A 36 7.92 -11.69 2.70
C PRO A 36 8.47 -10.38 2.10
N ALA A 37 8.93 -10.40 0.85
CA ALA A 37 9.41 -9.20 0.17
C ALA A 37 8.27 -8.22 -0.12
N ALA A 38 7.10 -8.72 -0.54
CA ALA A 38 5.90 -7.91 -0.74
C ALA A 38 5.38 -7.32 0.57
N LEU A 39 5.42 -8.07 1.69
CA LEU A 39 5.09 -7.56 3.03
C LEU A 39 6.03 -6.43 3.45
N ALA A 40 7.34 -6.60 3.27
CA ALA A 40 8.31 -5.55 3.56
C ALA A 40 8.02 -4.27 2.75
N CYS A 41 7.81 -4.42 1.44
CA CYS A 41 7.42 -3.28 0.60
C CYS A 41 6.06 -2.67 0.99
N LEU A 42 5.09 -3.46 1.45
CA LEU A 42 3.81 -2.93 1.95
C LEU A 42 4.02 -2.05 3.19
N LEU A 43 4.91 -2.45 4.10
CA LEU A 43 5.29 -1.64 5.26
C LEU A 43 6.01 -0.35 4.83
N ASP A 44 6.84 -0.40 3.79
CA ASP A 44 7.48 0.79 3.23
C ASP A 44 6.45 1.77 2.66
N ILE A 45 5.41 1.27 1.99
CA ILE A 45 4.29 2.10 1.50
C ILE A 45 3.58 2.77 2.68
N VAL A 46 3.28 2.03 3.75
CA VAL A 46 2.61 2.58 4.95
C VAL A 46 3.46 3.67 5.61
N ALA A 47 4.76 3.41 5.81
CA ALA A 47 5.69 4.38 6.39
C ALA A 47 5.81 5.64 5.51
N SER A 48 5.97 5.44 4.20
CA SER A 48 6.10 6.54 3.24
C SER A 48 4.81 7.37 3.14
N TRP A 49 3.64 6.74 3.23
CA TRP A 49 2.34 7.43 3.24
C TRP A 49 2.17 8.34 4.46
N HIS A 50 2.56 7.86 5.64
CA HIS A 50 2.53 8.64 6.87
C HIS A 50 3.52 9.81 6.83
N GLY A 51 4.71 9.61 6.26
CA GLY A 51 5.72 10.67 6.10
C GLY A 51 5.41 11.69 5.01
N ASN A 52 4.51 11.38 4.08
CA ASN A 52 4.21 12.26 2.95
C ASN A 52 3.34 13.46 3.38
N ALA A 53 3.56 14.66 2.82
CA ALA A 53 2.77 15.85 3.17
C ALA A 53 1.39 15.94 2.48
N LEU A 54 1.18 15.18 1.39
CA LEU A 54 -0.05 15.21 0.59
C LEU A 54 -1.21 14.52 1.33
N HIS A 55 -2.40 15.10 1.20
CA HIS A 55 -3.66 14.56 1.75
C HIS A 55 -4.29 13.54 0.80
N LEU A 56 -3.50 12.53 0.43
CA LEU A 56 -3.97 11.41 -0.40
C LEU A 56 -4.37 10.23 0.48
N GLY A 57 -5.46 9.54 0.13
CA GLY A 57 -5.83 8.27 0.76
C GLY A 57 -4.70 7.23 0.61
N PHE A 58 -4.61 6.27 1.53
CA PHE A 58 -3.57 5.25 1.50
C PHE A 58 -3.62 4.43 0.21
N HIS A 59 -4.82 4.07 -0.25
CA HIS A 59 -4.95 3.25 -1.46
C HIS A 59 -4.46 3.99 -2.72
N ASP A 60 -4.83 5.27 -2.88
CA ASP A 60 -4.35 6.08 -4.01
C ASP A 60 -2.86 6.40 -3.92
N TYR A 61 -2.36 6.60 -2.70
CA TYR A 61 -0.93 6.77 -2.47
C TYR A 61 -0.14 5.52 -2.87
N GLY A 62 -0.58 4.33 -2.45
CA GLY A 62 0.08 3.07 -2.81
C GLY A 62 0.10 2.84 -4.32
N LYS A 63 -1.00 3.13 -5.03
CA LYS A 63 -1.03 3.06 -6.49
C LYS A 63 0.01 3.97 -7.14
N ARG A 64 0.12 5.21 -6.67
CA ARG A 64 1.11 6.17 -7.15
C ARG A 64 2.54 5.73 -6.83
N TRP A 65 2.79 5.29 -5.61
CA TRP A 65 4.10 4.84 -5.15
C TRP A 65 4.62 3.64 -5.98
N LEU A 66 3.72 2.71 -6.33
CA LEU A 66 4.04 1.58 -7.22
C LEU A 66 4.27 2.04 -8.67
N ALA A 67 3.49 3.00 -9.17
CA ALA A 67 3.69 3.57 -10.50
C ALA A 67 5.05 4.31 -10.62
N GLU A 68 5.52 4.92 -9.54
CA GLU A 68 6.84 5.56 -9.43
C GLU A 68 8.00 4.56 -9.26
N GLY A 69 7.71 3.25 -9.18
CA GLY A 69 8.73 2.20 -9.11
C GLY A 69 9.33 2.01 -7.71
N GLY A 70 8.58 2.32 -6.65
CA GLY A 70 9.08 2.21 -5.27
C GLY A 70 9.47 0.77 -4.85
N ALA A 71 8.96 -0.25 -5.54
CA ALA A 71 9.27 -1.65 -5.21
C ALA A 71 10.64 -2.07 -5.76
N GLY A 72 11.57 -2.40 -4.87
CA GLY A 72 12.93 -2.85 -5.24
C GLY A 72 13.00 -4.28 -5.81
N SER A 73 11.90 -5.04 -5.79
CA SER A 73 11.83 -6.42 -6.28
C SER A 73 10.70 -6.57 -7.29
N LYS A 74 10.99 -7.14 -8.47
CA LYS A 74 9.99 -7.38 -9.53
C LYS A 74 8.84 -8.28 -9.06
N VAL A 75 9.14 -9.27 -8.21
CA VAL A 75 8.14 -10.19 -7.66
C VAL A 75 7.23 -9.46 -6.67
N ALA A 76 7.81 -8.65 -5.78
CA ALA A 76 7.05 -7.83 -4.84
C ALA A 76 6.19 -6.78 -5.57
N ASP A 77 6.76 -6.11 -6.58
CA ASP A 77 6.06 -5.16 -7.44
C ASP A 77 4.84 -5.81 -8.11
N THR A 78 5.00 -7.00 -8.69
CA THR A 78 3.89 -7.73 -9.33
C THR A 78 2.79 -8.08 -8.32
N LEU A 79 3.15 -8.62 -7.16
CA LEU A 79 2.19 -8.99 -6.10
C LEU A 79 1.43 -7.77 -5.59
N LEU A 80 2.13 -6.66 -5.35
CA LEU A 80 1.53 -5.41 -4.87
C LEU A 80 0.68 -4.76 -5.95
N ARG A 81 1.09 -4.75 -7.22
CA ARG A 81 0.25 -4.25 -8.32
C ARG A 81 -1.04 -5.05 -8.45
N ASN A 82 -1.00 -6.38 -8.28
CA ASN A 82 -2.21 -7.20 -8.22
C ASN A 82 -3.09 -6.81 -7.02
N LEU A 83 -2.49 -6.61 -5.84
CA LEU A 83 -3.19 -6.22 -4.62
C LEU A 83 -3.89 -4.84 -4.75
N PHE A 84 -3.22 -3.87 -5.37
CA PHE A 84 -3.72 -2.51 -5.60
C PHE A 84 -4.57 -2.36 -6.87
N GLY A 85 -4.84 -3.45 -7.60
CA GLY A 85 -5.65 -3.43 -8.81
C GLY A 85 -5.01 -2.68 -9.98
N LEU A 86 -3.67 -2.61 -10.02
CA LEU A 86 -2.89 -1.95 -11.08
C LEU A 86 -2.55 -2.86 -12.26
N ASN A 87 -2.66 -4.18 -12.07
CA ASN A 87 -2.53 -5.14 -13.16
C ASN A 87 -3.92 -5.46 -13.71
N GLU A 88 -4.04 -5.57 -15.03
CA GLU A 88 -5.24 -6.14 -15.63
C GLU A 88 -5.43 -7.56 -15.09
N PRO A 89 -6.68 -7.99 -14.81
CA PRO A 89 -6.94 -9.39 -14.53
C PRO A 89 -6.44 -10.18 -15.73
N GLY A 90 -5.36 -10.95 -15.53
CA GLY A 90 -4.90 -11.89 -16.54
C GLY A 90 -6.06 -12.81 -16.95
N PRO A 91 -6.00 -13.42 -18.15
CA PRO A 91 -7.11 -14.16 -18.76
C PRO A 91 -7.65 -15.36 -17.95
N ASN A 92 -7.14 -15.61 -16.74
CA ASN A 92 -7.51 -16.74 -15.88
C ASN A 92 -8.37 -16.37 -14.67
N ARG A 93 -9.14 -15.27 -14.74
CA ARG A 93 -10.21 -14.94 -13.78
C ARG A 93 -11.61 -14.87 -14.42
N ALA A 94 -11.78 -15.55 -15.55
CA ALA A 94 -13.08 -15.89 -16.12
C ALA A 94 -13.15 -17.42 -16.28
N ALA A 95 -13.30 -18.13 -15.16
CA ALA A 95 -13.66 -19.54 -15.11
C ALA A 95 -14.57 -19.77 -13.91
#